data_AF-A0A847E6J4-F1
#
_entry.id   AF-A0A847E6J4-F1
#
_cell.length_a   1.000
_cell.length_b   1.000
_cell.length_c   1.000
_cell.angle_alpha   90.00
_cell.angle_beta   90.00
_cell.angle_gamma   90.00
#
_symmetry.space_group_name_H-M   'P 1'
#
loop_
_entity.id
_entity.type
_entity.pdbx_description
1 polymer ?
#
loop_
_entity_poly.entity_id
_entity_poly.type
_entity_poly.pdbx_seq_one_letter_code
_entity_poly.pdbx_strand_id
1 'polypeptide(L)'
;MRTLMSFAVVLLSLFLSAHGFAATEITNVRHWAAPDHTRVVFDLSADPDYRFKSSDNTLTLNFSGTSLHPSLPAEKVIDKPGIRKILFQAAGRDKCVITIVLGPHIKTEVFKLKKFMDKPDRVVVDIIVGQAAVKEEIPQESVRVPSAKKRVIVIDPGHGGEDPGAIGANGTYEKHVVLAISREIKKEIDKMPGYRAVLTRDGDYYVSFSRRLNVARKTNASLFISVHADAARNRQARGSSVYCLSTGAASNEAAKLLANNENLSDIIG
;
A
#
# COMPACT_ATOMS: atom_id res chain seq x y z
N MET A 1 31.72 71.70 -30.11
CA MET A 1 30.31 71.54 -30.52
C MET A 1 30.06 70.06 -30.78
N ARG A 2 29.12 69.44 -30.04
CA ARG A 2 28.16 68.37 -30.45
C ARG A 2 28.77 67.11 -31.15
N THR A 3 28.54 65.85 -30.75
CA THR A 3 27.44 65.23 -30.00
C THR A 3 27.79 63.78 -29.66
N LEU A 4 27.44 63.42 -28.43
CA LEU A 4 27.06 62.10 -27.90
C LEU A 4 26.33 61.20 -28.93
N MET A 5 26.70 59.91 -29.07
CA MET A 5 25.71 58.83 -29.18
C MET A 5 26.33 57.44 -28.98
N SER A 6 25.75 56.75 -28.01
CA SER A 6 26.11 55.46 -27.43
C SER A 6 25.94 54.28 -28.40
N PHE A 7 26.91 53.37 -28.43
CA PHE A 7 26.72 52.00 -28.94
C PHE A 7 27.42 51.01 -28.00
N ALA A 8 26.86 50.84 -26.81
CA ALA A 8 27.11 49.67 -25.97
C ALA A 8 25.91 48.75 -26.12
N VAL A 9 25.90 47.95 -27.19
CA VAL A 9 24.97 46.83 -27.33
C VAL A 9 25.48 45.75 -26.37
N VAL A 10 24.99 45.81 -25.13
CA VAL A 10 25.10 44.73 -24.16
C VAL A 10 24.27 43.57 -24.72
N LEU A 11 24.95 42.62 -25.37
CA LEU A 11 24.38 41.35 -25.79
C LEU A 11 24.23 40.47 -24.54
N LEU A 12 23.28 40.83 -23.67
CA LEU A 12 22.80 39.95 -22.60
C LEU A 12 21.92 38.89 -23.27
N SER A 13 22.55 37.90 -23.89
CA SER A 13 21.88 36.70 -24.36
C SER A 13 21.29 36.00 -23.13
N LEU A 14 19.98 36.21 -22.95
CA LEU A 14 19.15 35.45 -22.04
C LEU A 14 19.38 33.96 -22.30
N PHE A 15 20.10 33.30 -21.40
CA PHE A 15 19.84 31.89 -21.14
C PHE A 15 18.45 31.79 -20.51
N LEU A 16 17.41 31.88 -21.34
CA LEU A 16 16.15 31.23 -21.01
C LEU A 16 16.48 29.73 -21.02
N SER A 17 16.83 29.20 -19.86
CA SER A 17 16.73 27.78 -19.60
C SER A 17 15.27 27.42 -19.80
N ALA A 18 14.93 27.01 -21.03
CA ALA A 18 13.68 26.34 -21.30
C ALA A 18 13.69 25.12 -20.38
N HIS A 19 12.95 25.22 -19.27
CA HIS A 19 12.60 24.07 -18.49
C HIS A 19 11.67 23.29 -19.42
N GLY A 20 12.27 22.40 -20.23
CA GLY A 20 11.51 21.35 -20.86
C GLY A 20 10.90 20.56 -19.72
N PHE A 21 9.63 20.82 -19.43
CA PHE A 21 8.85 19.92 -18.60
C PHE A 21 8.82 18.61 -19.37
N ALA A 22 9.72 17.69 -18.98
CA ALA A 22 9.59 16.31 -19.40
C ALA A 22 8.19 15.88 -18.96
N ALA A 23 7.39 15.40 -19.92
CA ALA A 23 6.07 14.88 -19.59
C ALA A 23 6.22 13.81 -18.50
N THR A 24 5.32 13.82 -17.53
CA THR A 24 5.25 12.75 -16.54
C THR A 24 5.09 11.44 -17.30
N GLU A 25 5.68 10.36 -16.83
CA GLU A 25 5.63 9.08 -17.53
C GLU A 25 5.13 8.01 -16.58
N ILE A 26 4.16 7.21 -17.02
CA ILE A 26 3.82 5.96 -16.34
C ILE A 26 4.86 4.93 -16.74
N THR A 27 5.70 4.56 -15.78
CA THR A 27 6.88 3.70 -16.00
C THR A 27 6.58 2.23 -15.76
N ASN A 28 5.66 1.93 -14.85
CA ASN A 28 5.34 0.56 -14.46
C ASN A 28 3.91 0.43 -13.91
N VAL A 29 3.40 -0.80 -13.89
CA VAL A 29 2.14 -1.18 -13.26
C VAL A 29 2.33 -2.42 -12.40
N ARG A 30 2.01 -2.29 -11.11
CA ARG A 30 2.11 -3.35 -10.10
C ARG A 30 0.73 -3.66 -9.56
N HIS A 31 0.51 -4.89 -9.10
CA HIS A 31 -0.82 -5.29 -8.64
C HIS A 31 -0.78 -6.53 -7.73
N TRP A 32 -1.62 -6.54 -6.69
CA TRP A 32 -1.74 -7.65 -5.75
C TRP A 32 -3.19 -7.85 -5.32
N ALA A 33 -3.56 -9.11 -5.11
CA ALA A 33 -4.87 -9.47 -4.59
C ALA A 33 -4.75 -9.85 -3.12
N ALA A 34 -5.67 -9.29 -2.34
CA ALA A 34 -6.04 -9.77 -1.01
C ALA A 34 -7.44 -10.43 -1.11
N PRO A 35 -7.89 -11.14 -0.07
CA PRO A 35 -9.21 -11.80 -0.07
C PRO A 35 -10.42 -10.87 -0.30
N ASP A 36 -10.27 -9.57 -0.09
CA ASP A 36 -11.38 -8.60 -0.17
C ASP A 36 -11.04 -7.34 -0.98
N HIS A 37 -9.88 -7.27 -1.62
CA HIS A 37 -9.57 -6.22 -2.57
C HIS A 37 -8.45 -6.65 -3.50
N THR A 38 -8.40 -6.03 -4.68
CA THR A 38 -7.21 -6.01 -5.51
C THR A 38 -6.70 -4.58 -5.58
N ARG A 39 -5.42 -4.38 -5.28
CA ARG A 39 -4.76 -3.09 -5.43
C ARG A 39 -3.95 -3.08 -6.71
N VAL A 40 -4.04 -1.99 -7.46
CA VAL A 40 -3.26 -1.69 -8.66
C VAL A 40 -2.51 -0.39 -8.43
N VAL A 41 -1.21 -0.39 -8.68
CA VAL A 41 -0.33 0.76 -8.49
C VAL A 41 0.34 1.09 -9.81
N PHE A 42 0.20 2.33 -10.25
CA PHE A 42 0.93 2.89 -11.38
C PHE A 42 2.10 3.70 -10.84
N ASP A 43 3.31 3.37 -11.27
CA ASP A 43 4.53 4.09 -10.90
C ASP A 43 4.81 5.19 -11.91
N LEU A 44 5.08 6.41 -11.44
CA LEU A 44 5.24 7.59 -12.28
C LEU A 44 6.55 8.33 -12.04
N SER A 45 7.11 8.92 -13.09
CA SER A 45 8.35 9.70 -13.00
C SER A 45 8.22 11.00 -12.19
N ALA A 46 6.99 11.53 -12.07
CA ALA A 46 6.65 12.73 -11.31
C ALA A 46 5.16 12.74 -10.92
N ASP A 47 4.72 13.74 -10.15
CA ASP A 47 3.30 13.92 -9.81
C ASP A 47 2.43 14.11 -11.07
N PRO A 48 1.44 13.24 -11.32
CA PRO A 48 0.59 13.36 -12.52
C PRO A 48 -0.61 14.27 -12.31
N ASP A 49 -1.06 14.94 -13.37
CA ASP A 49 -2.42 15.46 -13.44
C ASP A 49 -3.35 14.41 -14.06
N TYR A 50 -4.40 14.00 -13.32
CA TYR A 50 -5.39 13.07 -13.83
C TYR A 50 -6.79 13.31 -13.31
N ARG A 51 -7.77 12.77 -14.04
CA ARG A 51 -9.17 12.65 -13.62
C ARG A 51 -9.62 11.21 -13.80
N PHE A 52 -10.52 10.75 -12.94
CA PHE A 52 -11.07 9.40 -13.06
C PHE A 52 -12.59 9.40 -13.12
N LYS A 53 -13.13 8.37 -13.77
CA LYS A 53 -14.56 8.05 -13.77
C LYS A 53 -14.72 6.56 -13.54
N SER A 54 -15.54 6.21 -12.56
CA SER A 54 -15.92 4.82 -12.29
C SER A 54 -17.32 4.56 -12.82
N SER A 55 -17.54 3.37 -13.34
CA SER A 55 -18.82 2.78 -13.75
C SER A 55 -18.85 1.33 -13.26
N ASP A 56 -19.99 0.64 -13.45
CA ASP A 56 -20.18 -0.74 -12.96
C ASP A 56 -19.13 -1.73 -13.47
N ASN A 57 -18.63 -1.54 -14.69
CA ASN A 57 -17.71 -2.48 -15.34
C ASN A 57 -16.35 -1.89 -15.71
N THR A 58 -16.17 -0.57 -15.55
CA THR A 58 -14.91 0.09 -15.92
C THR A 58 -14.55 1.24 -14.99
N LEU A 59 -13.26 1.38 -14.72
CA LEU A 59 -12.67 2.58 -14.14
C LEU A 59 -11.67 3.16 -15.14
N THR A 60 -11.90 4.39 -15.56
CA THR A 60 -11.02 5.09 -16.51
C THR A 60 -10.25 6.20 -15.82
N LEU A 61 -8.92 6.18 -15.93
CA LEU A 61 -8.02 7.25 -15.51
C LEU A 61 -7.55 8.00 -16.75
N ASN A 62 -7.84 9.30 -16.82
CA ASN A 62 -7.45 10.18 -17.92
C ASN A 62 -6.31 11.07 -17.42
N PHE A 63 -5.12 10.86 -17.92
CA PHE A 63 -3.93 11.62 -17.54
C PHE A 63 -3.64 12.74 -18.55
N SER A 64 -3.26 13.90 -18.03
CA SER A 64 -2.85 15.08 -18.80
C SER A 64 -1.39 15.41 -18.49
N GLY A 65 -0.62 15.78 -19.51
CA GLY A 65 0.83 15.95 -19.36
C GLY A 65 1.56 14.64 -19.01
N THR A 66 0.98 13.48 -19.34
CA THR A 66 1.52 12.17 -18.99
C THR A 66 1.57 11.22 -20.19
N SER A 67 2.71 10.59 -20.43
CA SER A 67 2.94 9.57 -21.45
C SER A 67 3.01 8.16 -20.85
N LEU A 68 2.98 7.14 -21.71
CA LEU A 68 3.20 5.75 -21.34
C LEU A 68 4.64 5.37 -21.72
N HIS A 69 5.37 4.77 -20.78
CA HIS A 69 6.68 4.23 -21.10
C HIS A 69 6.55 3.10 -22.16
N PRO A 70 7.44 3.01 -23.17
CA PRO A 70 7.33 2.04 -24.26
C PRO A 70 7.30 0.56 -23.85
N SER A 71 7.75 0.23 -22.64
CA SER A 71 7.69 -1.13 -22.10
C SER A 71 6.30 -1.55 -21.63
N LEU A 72 5.37 -0.62 -21.46
CA LEU A 72 4.00 -0.94 -21.06
C LEU A 72 3.23 -1.54 -22.25
N PRO A 73 2.56 -2.68 -22.07
CA PRO A 73 1.78 -3.28 -23.14
C PRO A 73 0.49 -2.48 -23.37
N ALA A 74 -0.10 -2.57 -24.56
CA ALA A 74 -1.41 -1.98 -24.83
C ALA A 74 -2.52 -2.61 -23.97
N GLU A 75 -2.37 -3.88 -23.60
CA GLU A 75 -3.29 -4.61 -22.73
C GLU A 75 -2.49 -5.49 -21.74
N LYS A 76 -2.94 -5.53 -20.49
CA LYS A 76 -2.45 -6.44 -19.46
C LYS A 76 -3.62 -7.15 -18.80
N VAL A 77 -3.73 -8.46 -19.03
CA VAL A 77 -4.69 -9.32 -18.34
C VAL A 77 -4.20 -9.55 -16.91
N ILE A 78 -5.12 -9.41 -15.95
CA ILE A 78 -4.85 -9.52 -14.51
C ILE A 78 -5.62 -10.69 -13.90
N ASP A 79 -6.91 -10.82 -14.24
CA ASP A 79 -7.84 -11.85 -13.77
C ASP A 79 -7.74 -12.16 -12.27
N LYS A 80 -7.92 -11.09 -11.47
CA LYS A 80 -7.97 -11.14 -9.99
C LYS A 80 -9.34 -10.67 -9.50
N PRO A 81 -9.71 -10.94 -8.24
CA PRO A 81 -10.99 -10.47 -7.70
C PRO A 81 -11.19 -8.97 -7.95
N GLY A 82 -12.30 -8.62 -8.62
CA GLY A 82 -12.67 -7.24 -8.94
C GLY A 82 -12.04 -6.66 -10.21
N ILE A 83 -11.08 -7.34 -10.85
CA ILE A 83 -10.40 -6.82 -12.06
C ILE A 83 -10.11 -7.93 -13.08
N ARG A 84 -10.48 -7.69 -14.33
CA ARG A 84 -10.13 -8.59 -15.44
C ARG A 84 -8.85 -8.16 -16.13
N LYS A 85 -8.78 -6.92 -16.59
CA LYS A 85 -7.63 -6.42 -17.36
C LYS A 85 -7.47 -4.91 -17.27
N ILE A 86 -6.30 -4.44 -17.71
CA ILE A 86 -5.96 -3.03 -17.84
C ILE A 86 -5.59 -2.75 -19.30
N LEU A 87 -6.15 -1.69 -19.87
CA LEU A 87 -5.83 -1.18 -21.19
C LEU A 87 -5.03 0.12 -21.04
N PHE A 88 -3.93 0.23 -21.78
CA PHE A 88 -3.04 1.37 -21.80
C PHE A 88 -3.12 2.02 -23.18
N GLN A 89 -3.68 3.22 -23.24
CA GLN A 89 -3.92 3.91 -24.51
C GLN A 89 -3.22 5.26 -24.51
N ALA A 90 -2.27 5.45 -25.44
CA ALA A 90 -1.75 6.78 -25.72
C ALA A 90 -2.83 7.63 -26.43
N ALA A 91 -3.02 8.86 -25.98
CA ALA A 91 -4.04 9.79 -26.47
C ALA A 91 -3.41 11.13 -26.94
N GLY A 92 -2.21 11.04 -27.51
CA GLY A 92 -1.36 12.18 -27.90
C GLY A 92 0.06 12.02 -27.37
N ARG A 93 0.88 13.07 -27.54
CA ARG A 93 2.29 13.07 -27.09
C ARG A 93 2.39 12.96 -25.56
N ASP A 94 1.58 13.74 -24.85
CA ASP A 94 1.64 13.87 -23.38
C ASP A 94 0.26 13.62 -22.75
N LYS A 95 -0.50 12.68 -23.31
CA LYS A 95 -1.80 12.26 -22.77
C LYS A 95 -1.92 10.76 -22.89
N CYS A 96 -2.43 10.13 -21.85
CA CYS A 96 -2.78 8.72 -21.88
C CYS A 96 -4.06 8.45 -21.10
N VAL A 97 -4.72 7.37 -21.50
CA VAL A 97 -5.93 6.86 -20.86
C VAL A 97 -5.63 5.45 -20.40
N ILE A 98 -5.84 5.20 -19.11
CA ILE A 98 -5.82 3.86 -18.54
C ILE A 98 -7.26 3.43 -18.30
N THR A 99 -7.66 2.31 -18.87
CA THR A 99 -8.98 1.73 -18.61
C THR A 99 -8.82 0.41 -17.89
N ILE A 100 -9.31 0.34 -16.66
CA ILE A 100 -9.39 -0.87 -15.87
C ILE A 100 -10.76 -1.49 -16.12
N VAL A 101 -10.78 -2.69 -16.68
CA VAL A 101 -11.99 -3.49 -16.86
C VAL A 101 -12.26 -4.24 -15.56
N LEU A 102 -13.33 -3.84 -14.88
CA LEU A 102 -13.70 -4.34 -13.57
C LEU A 102 -14.48 -5.65 -13.68
N GLY A 103 -14.32 -6.50 -12.67
CA GLY A 103 -15.20 -7.62 -12.36
C GLY A 103 -16.19 -7.25 -11.26
N PRO A 104 -16.89 -8.24 -10.67
CA PRO A 104 -17.75 -8.01 -9.51
C PRO A 104 -16.96 -7.36 -8.36
N HIS A 105 -17.43 -6.20 -7.90
CA HIS A 105 -16.79 -5.42 -6.85
C HIS A 105 -17.84 -4.61 -6.09
N ILE A 106 -17.45 -4.08 -4.93
CA ILE A 106 -18.29 -3.21 -4.09
C ILE A 106 -18.04 -1.75 -4.43
N LYS A 107 -16.76 -1.35 -4.46
CA LYS A 107 -16.36 0.04 -4.76
C LYS A 107 -14.91 0.10 -5.24
N THR A 108 -14.55 1.22 -5.85
CA THR A 108 -13.19 1.58 -6.21
C THR A 108 -12.74 2.83 -5.44
N GLU A 109 -11.50 2.86 -5.00
CA GLU A 109 -10.88 4.03 -4.39
C GLU A 109 -9.62 4.38 -5.18
N VAL A 110 -9.46 5.66 -5.53
CA VAL A 110 -8.33 6.15 -6.34
C VAL A 110 -7.67 7.31 -5.62
N PHE A 111 -6.36 7.20 -5.37
CA PHE A 111 -5.59 8.23 -4.67
C PHE A 111 -4.14 8.26 -5.14
N LYS A 112 -3.43 9.33 -4.78
CA LYS A 112 -2.00 9.49 -5.08
C LYS A 112 -1.15 9.26 -3.85
N LEU A 113 0.03 8.68 -4.06
CA LEU A 113 1.11 8.70 -3.09
C LEU A 113 2.29 9.46 -3.71
N LYS A 114 2.80 10.46 -2.98
CA LYS A 114 3.99 11.20 -3.41
C LYS A 114 5.22 10.31 -3.37
N LYS A 115 6.23 10.65 -4.18
CA LYS A 115 7.56 10.08 -4.08
C LYS A 115 8.03 10.05 -2.62
N PHE A 116 8.49 8.89 -2.17
CA PHE A 116 9.00 8.70 -0.82
C PHE A 116 10.18 7.72 -0.85
N MET A 117 11.35 8.18 -0.38
CA MET A 117 12.62 7.45 -0.49
C MET A 117 12.92 7.02 -1.94
N ASP A 118 13.09 5.73 -2.19
CA ASP A 118 13.32 5.09 -3.49
C ASP A 118 12.03 4.84 -4.27
N LYS A 119 10.86 4.98 -3.65
CA LYS A 119 9.57 4.75 -4.30
C LYS A 119 9.14 5.98 -5.09
N PRO A 120 8.77 5.82 -6.38
CA PRO A 120 8.34 6.94 -7.23
C PRO A 120 6.98 7.51 -6.79
N ASP A 121 6.56 8.59 -7.44
CA ASP A 121 5.17 9.03 -7.37
C ASP A 121 4.26 7.91 -7.88
N ARG A 122 3.10 7.74 -7.25
CA ARG A 122 2.20 6.62 -7.51
C ARG A 122 0.76 7.08 -7.61
N VAL A 123 0.02 6.46 -8.54
CA VAL A 123 -1.45 6.46 -8.52
C VAL A 123 -1.89 5.06 -8.11
N VAL A 124 -2.65 4.99 -7.03
CA VAL A 124 -3.13 3.74 -6.44
C VAL A 124 -4.62 3.61 -6.71
N VAL A 125 -5.04 2.42 -7.12
CA VAL A 125 -6.43 2.02 -7.30
C VAL A 125 -6.69 0.81 -6.43
N ASP A 126 -7.55 0.97 -5.43
CA ASP A 126 -8.09 -0.12 -4.64
C ASP A 126 -9.45 -0.54 -5.16
N ILE A 127 -9.57 -1.80 -5.55
CA ILE A 127 -10.81 -2.40 -6.04
C ILE A 127 -11.31 -3.31 -4.95
N ILE A 128 -12.24 -2.80 -4.15
CA ILE A 128 -12.79 -3.50 -3.00
C ILE A 128 -13.82 -4.51 -3.50
N VAL A 129 -13.64 -5.77 -3.15
CA VAL A 129 -14.60 -6.84 -3.42
C VAL A 129 -15.25 -7.27 -2.13
N GLY A 130 -16.45 -7.86 -2.22
CA GLY A 130 -16.93 -8.64 -1.10
C GLY A 130 -15.92 -9.75 -0.84
N GLN A 131 -15.63 -10.05 0.43
CA GLN A 131 -14.99 -11.32 0.73
C GLN A 131 -15.85 -12.38 0.05
N ALA A 132 -15.33 -13.03 -1.00
CA ALA A 132 -15.75 -14.39 -1.25
C ALA A 132 -15.58 -15.04 0.10
N ALA A 133 -16.65 -15.59 0.68
CA ALA A 133 -16.54 -16.29 1.93
C ALA A 133 -15.39 -17.27 1.75
N VAL A 134 -14.21 -16.92 2.25
CA VAL A 134 -13.26 -17.90 2.72
C VAL A 134 -14.13 -18.57 3.74
N LYS A 135 -14.68 -19.69 3.32
CA LYS A 135 -15.28 -20.68 4.18
C LYS A 135 -14.12 -21.00 5.11
N GLU A 136 -13.92 -20.19 6.15
CA GLU A 136 -13.69 -20.75 7.46
C GLU A 136 -14.84 -21.73 7.55
N GLU A 137 -14.54 -22.98 7.19
CA GLU A 137 -15.24 -24.11 7.75
C GLU A 137 -15.01 -23.95 9.25
N ILE A 138 -15.84 -23.09 9.86
CA ILE A 138 -16.29 -23.27 11.21
C ILE A 138 -16.91 -24.66 11.12
N PRO A 139 -16.31 -25.72 11.68
CA PRO A 139 -17.05 -26.94 11.85
C PRO A 139 -18.21 -26.52 12.73
N GLN A 140 -19.41 -26.43 12.16
CA GLN A 140 -20.62 -26.42 12.96
C GLN A 140 -20.73 -27.81 13.55
N GLU A 141 -19.93 -28.07 14.58
CA GLU A 141 -20.12 -29.21 15.43
C GLU A 141 -21.35 -28.88 16.27
N SER A 142 -22.48 -29.37 15.78
CA SER A 142 -23.78 -29.31 16.42
C SER A 142 -23.78 -30.20 17.66
N VAL A 143 -23.32 -29.68 18.79
CA VAL A 143 -23.76 -30.15 20.12
C VAL A 143 -23.92 -28.94 21.06
N ARG A 144 -25.13 -28.79 21.57
CA ARG A 144 -25.56 -27.72 22.48
C ARG A 144 -24.88 -27.86 23.85
N VAL A 145 -24.04 -26.87 24.19
CA VAL A 145 -23.80 -26.37 25.55
C VAL A 145 -23.62 -24.86 25.40
N PRO A 146 -24.16 -23.99 26.28
CA PRO A 146 -23.87 -22.56 26.23
C PRO A 146 -22.38 -22.35 26.56
N SER A 147 -21.51 -22.43 25.55
CA SER A 147 -20.09 -22.14 25.73
C SER A 147 -19.96 -20.65 26.02
N ALA A 148 -19.32 -20.30 27.13
CA ALA A 148 -18.95 -18.92 27.44
C ALA A 148 -18.35 -18.26 26.19
N LYS A 149 -18.82 -17.05 25.86
CA LYS A 149 -18.37 -16.29 24.68
C LYS A 149 -16.84 -16.22 24.67
N LYS A 150 -16.20 -16.85 23.68
CA LYS A 150 -14.73 -16.87 23.57
C LYS A 150 -14.19 -15.44 23.51
N ARG A 151 -13.10 -15.17 24.23
CA ARG A 151 -12.35 -13.91 24.13
C ARG A 151 -11.57 -13.91 22.83
N VAL A 152 -11.79 -12.89 22.01
CA VAL A 152 -11.14 -12.78 20.70
C VAL A 152 -9.85 -11.99 20.83
N ILE A 153 -8.73 -12.54 20.38
CA ILE A 153 -7.44 -11.85 20.27
C ILE A 153 -7.17 -11.63 18.79
N VAL A 154 -7.00 -10.38 18.37
CA VAL A 154 -6.53 -10.08 17.02
C VAL A 154 -5.02 -10.02 17.01
N ILE A 155 -4.42 -10.71 16.05
CA ILE A 155 -2.98 -10.71 15.79
C ILE A 155 -2.79 -10.03 14.43
N ASP A 156 -1.94 -9.03 14.40
CA ASP A 156 -1.69 -8.21 13.23
C ASP A 156 -0.24 -8.38 12.76
N PRO A 157 0.01 -9.22 11.73
CA PRO A 157 1.32 -9.30 11.13
C PRO A 157 1.64 -7.98 10.40
N GLY A 158 2.70 -7.28 10.82
CA GLY A 158 3.17 -6.02 10.22
C GLY A 158 3.40 -6.13 8.70
N HIS A 159 3.31 -4.99 8.00
CA HIS A 159 3.63 -4.88 6.56
C HIS A 159 2.80 -5.82 5.66
N GLY A 160 3.36 -6.23 4.50
CA GLY A 160 2.76 -7.15 3.53
C GLY A 160 2.65 -6.56 2.14
N GLY A 161 2.62 -7.41 1.11
CA GLY A 161 2.55 -6.95 -0.28
C GLY A 161 3.81 -6.18 -0.68
N GLU A 162 3.65 -4.93 -1.10
CA GLU A 162 4.77 -4.07 -1.51
C GLU A 162 5.61 -3.55 -0.36
N ASP A 163 5.07 -3.54 0.86
CA ASP A 163 5.80 -3.15 2.05
C ASP A 163 6.55 -4.37 2.61
N PRO A 164 7.89 -4.44 2.48
CA PRO A 164 8.68 -5.56 2.98
C PRO A 164 8.91 -5.49 4.50
N GLY A 165 8.67 -4.33 5.12
CA GLY A 165 9.25 -3.98 6.42
C GLY A 165 10.77 -3.92 6.37
N ALA A 166 11.43 -4.15 7.50
CA ALA A 166 12.87 -4.27 7.58
C ALA A 166 13.42 -5.40 6.69
N ILE A 167 14.59 -5.15 6.09
CA ILE A 167 15.32 -6.13 5.28
C ILE A 167 16.61 -6.49 6.01
N GLY A 168 16.72 -7.75 6.41
CA GLY A 168 17.91 -8.29 7.08
C GLY A 168 19.12 -8.36 6.15
N ALA A 169 20.33 -8.46 6.73
CA ALA A 169 21.59 -8.48 5.98
C ALA A 169 21.67 -9.58 4.90
N ASN A 170 20.97 -10.69 5.11
CA ASN A 170 20.92 -11.83 4.18
C ASN A 170 19.68 -11.79 3.26
N GLY A 171 19.00 -10.65 3.15
CA GLY A 171 17.80 -10.50 2.31
C GLY A 171 16.50 -11.03 2.93
N THR A 172 16.48 -11.32 4.23
CA THR A 172 15.26 -11.72 4.93
C THR A 172 14.30 -10.54 5.04
N TYR A 173 13.03 -10.72 4.63
CA TYR A 173 12.00 -9.69 4.76
C TYR A 173 11.19 -9.86 6.04
N GLU A 174 11.07 -8.78 6.80
CA GLU A 174 10.25 -8.72 8.01
C GLU A 174 8.84 -9.23 7.77
N LYS A 175 8.17 -8.78 6.69
CA LYS A 175 6.79 -9.19 6.35
C LYS A 175 6.56 -10.71 6.33
N HIS A 176 7.59 -11.51 5.99
CA HIS A 176 7.52 -12.97 5.98
C HIS A 176 7.72 -13.55 7.37
N VAL A 177 8.69 -13.03 8.10
CA VAL A 177 9.02 -13.47 9.47
C VAL A 177 7.83 -13.22 10.39
N VAL A 178 7.26 -12.01 10.35
CA VAL A 178 6.14 -11.63 11.23
C VAL A 178 4.86 -12.41 10.90
N LEU A 179 4.63 -12.76 9.63
CA LEU A 179 3.50 -13.61 9.23
C LEU A 179 3.66 -15.04 9.78
N ALA A 180 4.87 -15.61 9.67
CA ALA A 180 5.15 -16.94 10.21
C ALA A 180 4.98 -16.96 11.74
N ILE A 181 5.55 -15.98 12.45
CA ILE A 181 5.40 -15.85 13.91
C ILE A 181 3.93 -15.71 14.30
N SER A 182 3.18 -14.84 13.61
CA SER A 182 1.77 -14.60 13.91
C SER A 182 0.88 -15.83 13.73
N ARG A 183 1.19 -16.69 12.74
CA ARG A 183 0.50 -17.98 12.56
C ARG A 183 0.75 -18.93 13.71
N GLU A 184 1.98 -19.02 14.22
CA GLU A 184 2.28 -19.83 15.40
C GLU A 184 1.61 -19.26 16.66
N ILE A 185 1.61 -17.94 16.85
CA ILE A 185 0.86 -17.30 17.96
C ILE A 185 -0.62 -17.64 17.88
N LYS A 186 -1.24 -17.52 16.69
CA LYS A 186 -2.65 -17.90 16.48
C LYS A 186 -2.91 -19.34 16.88
N LYS A 187 -2.07 -20.27 16.39
CA LYS A 187 -2.16 -21.70 16.67
C LYS A 187 -2.08 -21.99 18.17
N GLU A 188 -1.19 -21.34 18.91
CA GLU A 188 -1.12 -21.54 20.37
C GLU A 188 -2.31 -20.94 21.11
N ILE A 189 -2.79 -19.76 20.72
CA ILE A 189 -3.98 -19.14 21.33
C ILE A 189 -5.25 -19.97 21.07
N ASP A 190 -5.42 -20.51 19.87
CA ASP A 190 -6.60 -21.30 19.51
C ASP A 190 -6.68 -22.64 20.28
N LYS A 191 -5.57 -23.12 20.85
CA LYS A 191 -5.57 -24.28 21.78
C LYS A 191 -6.08 -23.93 23.18
N MET A 192 -6.08 -22.65 23.57
CA MET A 192 -6.45 -22.23 24.92
C MET A 192 -7.99 -22.23 25.09
N PRO A 193 -8.55 -22.95 26.08
CA PRO A 193 -9.98 -22.94 26.34
C PRO A 193 -10.50 -21.52 26.59
N GLY A 194 -11.58 -21.14 25.90
CA GLY A 194 -12.19 -19.82 26.05
C GLY A 194 -11.56 -18.69 25.21
N TYR A 195 -10.56 -18.98 24.38
CA TYR A 195 -9.92 -18.00 23.50
C TYR A 195 -10.09 -18.35 22.01
N ARG A 196 -9.94 -17.33 21.17
CA ARG A 196 -9.89 -17.45 19.71
C ARG A 196 -8.99 -16.36 19.14
N ALA A 197 -8.05 -16.71 18.28
CA ALA A 197 -7.20 -15.77 17.56
C ALA A 197 -7.71 -15.48 16.14
N VAL A 198 -7.61 -14.23 15.70
CA VAL A 198 -7.94 -13.78 14.33
C VAL A 198 -6.76 -13.00 13.77
N LEU A 199 -6.34 -13.33 12.55
CA LEU A 199 -5.28 -12.60 11.85
C LEU A 199 -5.88 -11.44 11.03
N THR A 200 -5.19 -10.30 10.99
CA THR A 200 -5.54 -9.20 10.05
C THR A 200 -5.18 -9.56 8.60
N ARG A 201 -4.13 -10.37 8.41
CA ARG A 201 -3.77 -11.01 7.15
C ARG A 201 -3.24 -12.42 7.37
N ASP A 202 -3.57 -13.32 6.45
CA ASP A 202 -3.05 -14.69 6.41
C ASP A 202 -2.34 -14.99 5.08
N GLY A 203 -1.80 -13.95 4.45
CA GLY A 203 -1.05 -14.05 3.20
C GLY A 203 -0.12 -12.85 3.02
N ASP A 204 0.67 -12.88 1.95
CA ASP A 204 1.54 -11.77 1.57
C ASP A 204 0.79 -10.74 0.73
N TYR A 205 -0.03 -9.94 1.40
CA TYR A 205 -0.71 -8.78 0.83
C TYR A 205 -0.73 -7.65 1.86
N TYR A 206 -0.72 -6.42 1.35
CA TYR A 206 -0.80 -5.24 2.18
C TYR A 206 -2.20 -5.10 2.82
N VAL A 207 -2.24 -4.59 4.05
CA VAL A 207 -3.46 -4.21 4.77
C VAL A 207 -3.26 -2.83 5.39
N SER A 208 -4.14 -1.87 5.07
CA SER A 208 -4.04 -0.52 5.61
C SER A 208 -4.35 -0.44 7.10
N PHE A 209 -3.82 0.56 7.80
CA PHE A 209 -4.07 0.77 9.22
C PHE A 209 -5.56 0.81 9.57
N SER A 210 -6.33 1.59 8.80
CA SER A 210 -7.78 1.69 8.99
C SER A 210 -8.46 0.32 8.93
N ARG A 211 -7.96 -0.57 8.06
CA ARG A 211 -8.51 -1.91 7.89
C ARG A 211 -8.08 -2.88 8.99
N ARG A 212 -6.81 -2.84 9.42
CA ARG A 212 -6.30 -3.58 10.59
C ARG A 212 -7.18 -3.31 11.82
N LEU A 213 -7.48 -2.03 12.08
CA LEU A 213 -8.38 -1.60 13.16
C LEU A 213 -9.83 -2.08 12.99
N ASN A 214 -10.33 -2.08 11.75
CA ASN A 214 -11.69 -2.54 11.47
C ASN A 214 -11.88 -4.04 11.72
N VAL A 215 -10.86 -4.88 11.51
CA VAL A 215 -10.89 -6.30 11.90
C VAL A 215 -11.15 -6.41 13.40
N ALA A 216 -10.37 -5.71 14.21
CA ALA A 216 -10.51 -5.71 15.67
C ALA A 216 -11.91 -5.28 16.14
N ARG A 217 -12.45 -4.21 15.54
CA ARG A 217 -13.80 -3.71 15.84
C ARG A 217 -14.88 -4.72 15.46
N LYS A 218 -14.83 -5.26 14.23
CA LYS A 218 -15.83 -6.22 13.72
C LYS A 218 -15.87 -7.52 14.52
N THR A 219 -14.72 -7.99 15.00
CA THR A 219 -14.64 -9.22 15.78
C THR A 219 -14.88 -9.02 17.28
N ASN A 220 -15.14 -7.79 17.74
CA ASN A 220 -15.18 -7.43 19.16
C ASN A 220 -13.94 -7.94 19.91
N ALA A 221 -12.75 -7.66 19.37
CA ALA A 221 -11.49 -8.11 19.93
C ALA A 221 -11.30 -7.58 21.36
N SER A 222 -10.90 -8.46 22.27
CA SER A 222 -10.53 -8.12 23.65
C SER A 222 -9.08 -7.66 23.75
N LEU A 223 -8.24 -8.05 22.79
CA LEU A 223 -6.83 -7.67 22.69
C LEU A 223 -6.43 -7.58 21.22
N PHE A 224 -5.55 -6.63 20.90
CA PHE A 224 -4.91 -6.48 19.59
C PHE A 224 -3.40 -6.54 19.78
N ILE A 225 -2.73 -7.44 19.07
CA ILE A 225 -1.29 -7.65 19.12
C ILE A 225 -0.71 -7.40 17.74
N SER A 226 0.08 -6.34 17.56
CA SER A 226 0.86 -6.17 16.33
C SER A 226 2.21 -6.89 16.47
N VAL A 227 2.59 -7.66 15.46
CA VAL A 227 3.84 -8.43 15.44
C VAL A 227 4.77 -7.82 14.39
N HIS A 228 5.94 -7.39 14.85
CA HIS A 228 7.00 -6.78 14.05
C HIS A 228 8.36 -7.42 14.35
N ALA A 229 9.29 -7.29 13.41
CA ALA A 229 10.68 -7.75 13.49
C ALA A 229 11.59 -6.64 12.91
N ASP A 230 11.51 -5.48 13.55
CA ASP A 230 12.05 -4.19 13.12
C ASP A 230 13.57 -4.17 12.92
N ALA A 231 14.06 -3.05 12.40
CA ALA A 231 15.49 -2.74 12.33
C ALA A 231 15.88 -1.54 13.20
N ALA A 232 17.03 -1.66 13.87
CA ALA A 232 17.69 -0.56 14.58
C ALA A 232 18.93 -0.06 13.83
N ARG A 233 19.24 1.24 13.94
CA ARG A 233 20.50 1.81 13.38
C ARG A 233 21.74 1.12 13.93
N ASN A 234 21.72 0.78 15.23
CA ASN A 234 22.77 0.01 15.85
C ASN A 234 22.58 -1.48 15.53
N ARG A 235 23.44 -2.04 14.66
CA ARG A 235 23.41 -3.47 14.28
C ARG A 235 23.71 -4.44 15.44
N GLN A 236 24.21 -3.94 16.57
CA GLN A 236 24.42 -4.76 17.77
C GLN A 236 23.16 -4.87 18.64
N ALA A 237 22.14 -4.02 18.41
CA ALA A 237 20.88 -4.11 19.14
C ALA A 237 20.16 -5.42 18.80
N ARG A 238 19.79 -6.18 19.84
CA ARG A 238 19.17 -7.51 19.74
C ARG A 238 18.28 -7.78 20.95
N GLY A 239 17.33 -8.69 20.79
CA GLY A 239 16.37 -9.08 21.82
C GLY A 239 14.94 -8.68 21.45
N SER A 240 13.98 -9.16 22.24
CA SER A 240 12.55 -8.86 22.05
C SER A 240 12.14 -7.62 22.85
N SER A 241 11.20 -6.86 22.32
CA SER A 241 10.62 -5.68 22.97
C SER A 241 9.10 -5.67 22.82
N VAL A 242 8.41 -5.05 23.78
CA VAL A 242 6.96 -4.85 23.75
C VAL A 242 6.67 -3.37 23.87
N TYR A 243 5.81 -2.86 22.99
CA TYR A 243 5.37 -1.47 22.98
C TYR A 243 3.86 -1.41 23.21
N CYS A 244 3.43 -0.40 23.97
CA CYS A 244 2.03 -0.08 24.17
C CYS A 244 1.79 1.35 23.66
N LEU A 245 0.57 1.62 23.18
CA LEU A 245 0.20 2.95 22.72
C LEU A 245 0.39 3.99 23.85
N SER A 246 1.20 5.01 23.57
CA SER A 246 1.26 6.23 24.37
C SER A 246 0.57 7.33 23.57
N THR A 247 -0.44 7.96 24.15
CA THR A 247 -1.06 9.17 23.58
C THR A 247 -0.24 10.44 23.87
N GLY A 248 0.85 10.32 24.64
CA GLY A 248 1.84 11.36 24.90
C GLY A 248 3.16 11.13 24.14
N ALA A 249 4.28 11.56 24.71
CA ALA A 249 5.59 11.31 24.11
C ALA A 249 5.96 9.81 24.14
N ALA A 250 6.74 9.36 23.16
CA ALA A 250 7.34 8.03 23.16
C ALA A 250 8.27 7.87 24.38
N SER A 251 8.34 6.66 24.93
CA SER A 251 9.12 6.37 26.15
C SER A 251 10.62 6.62 25.99
N ASN A 252 11.14 6.59 24.76
CA ASN A 252 12.49 6.97 24.39
C ASN A 252 12.61 7.29 22.90
N GLU A 253 13.78 7.77 22.47
CA GLU A 253 14.04 8.13 21.07
C GLU A 253 13.95 6.93 20.12
N ALA A 254 14.41 5.74 20.54
CA ALA A 254 14.32 4.53 19.74
C ALA A 254 12.85 4.13 19.47
N ALA A 255 11.98 4.22 20.47
CA ALA A 255 10.55 3.99 20.36
C ALA A 255 9.88 5.02 19.44
N LYS A 256 10.34 6.28 19.47
CA LYS A 256 9.85 7.34 18.56
C LYS A 256 10.22 7.05 17.11
N LEU A 257 11.48 6.69 16.86
CA LEU A 257 11.96 6.35 15.52
C LEU A 257 11.25 5.11 14.98
N LEU A 258 11.06 4.10 15.82
CA LEU A 258 10.31 2.89 15.47
C LEU A 258 8.86 3.22 15.11
N ALA A 259 8.13 3.94 15.97
CA ALA A 259 6.75 4.33 15.69
C ALA A 259 6.64 5.14 14.39
N ASN A 260 7.59 6.03 14.13
CA ASN A 260 7.63 6.76 12.87
C ASN A 260 7.83 5.84 11.67
N ASN A 261 8.73 4.86 11.74
CA ASN A 261 8.95 3.89 10.66
C ASN A 261 7.70 3.04 10.40
N GLU A 262 7.07 2.53 11.45
CA GLU A 262 5.87 1.71 11.30
C GLU A 262 4.74 2.50 10.67
N ASN A 263 4.54 3.76 11.08
CA ASN A 263 3.52 4.64 10.50
C ASN A 263 3.72 4.94 9.00
N LEU A 264 4.90 4.65 8.42
CA LEU A 264 5.14 4.80 6.99
C LEU A 264 4.58 3.63 6.15
N SER A 265 4.12 2.55 6.79
CA SER A 265 3.58 1.38 6.06
C SER A 265 2.48 1.77 5.08
N ASP A 266 1.56 2.66 5.45
CA ASP A 266 0.49 3.15 4.56
C ASP A 266 0.98 4.01 3.38
N ILE A 267 2.19 4.55 3.47
CA ILE A 267 2.85 5.31 2.40
C ILE A 267 3.66 4.37 1.51
N ILE A 268 4.24 3.30 2.07
CA ILE A 268 5.04 2.33 1.32
C ILE A 268 4.14 1.37 0.56
N GLY A 269 3.14 0.81 1.23
CA GLY A 269 2.23 -0.22 0.74
C GLY A 269 1.07 0.28 -0.08
#